data_AF-A0A6L8E0H9-F1
#
_entry.id   AF-A0A6L8E0H9-F1
#
_cell.length_a   1.000
_cell.length_b   1.000
_cell.length_c   1.000
_cell.angle_alpha   90.00
_cell.angle_beta   90.00
_cell.angle_gamma   90.00
#
_symmetry.space_group_name_H-M   'P 1'
#
loop_
_entity.id
_entity.type
_entity.pdbx_description
1 polymer ?
#
loop_
_entity_poly.entity_id
_entity_poly.type
_entity_poly.pdbx_seq_one_letter_code
_entity_poly.pdbx_strand_id
1 'polypeptide(L)'
;MSLVLCILTPSAPAGAEVIQVTITSREPFADDVPDKVGRYERIRGRVVYALDPGHEANRAVVDLGLAADNGEGRVEFYGDFEIIAPLDRSLAQPTVLYDVNNRGRRRWGMQPFFLRHGYVTVWSGWIAQVPVTPDLLRLEA
;
A
#
# COMPACT_ATOMS: atom_id res chain seq x y z
N MET A 1 41.61 11.67 27.90
CA MET A 1 40.36 12.13 27.26
C MET A 1 40.26 11.38 25.93
N SER A 2 39.56 10.24 25.90
CA SER A 2 39.46 9.44 24.67
C SER A 2 38.37 9.99 23.76
N LEU A 3 38.74 10.34 22.53
CA LEU A 3 37.80 10.76 21.50
C LEU A 3 37.12 9.52 20.90
N VAL A 4 35.80 9.43 21.02
CA VAL A 4 35.01 8.41 20.31
C VAL A 4 34.67 8.97 18.92
N LEU A 5 35.14 8.29 17.88
CA LEU A 5 34.81 8.60 16.50
C LEU A 5 33.50 7.88 16.13
N CYS A 6 32.40 8.63 16.03
CA CYS A 6 31.14 8.11 15.50
C CYS A 6 31.22 8.08 13.96
N ILE A 7 31.29 6.88 13.39
CA ILE A 7 31.19 6.67 11.94
C ILE A 7 29.70 6.63 11.58
N LEU A 8 29.23 7.65 10.87
CA LEU A 8 27.90 7.68 10.28
C LEU A 8 27.93 6.88 8.97
N THR A 9 27.45 5.64 8.99
CA THR A 9 27.24 4.86 7.76
C THR A 9 26.05 5.44 7.00
N PRO A 10 26.20 5.85 5.73
CA PRO A 10 25.06 6.27 4.92
C PRO A 10 24.12 5.07 4.73
N SER A 11 22.85 5.25 5.08
CA SER A 11 21.81 4.28 4.71
C SER A 11 21.67 4.32 3.20
N ALA A 12 21.96 3.22 2.51
CA ALA A 12 21.50 3.07 1.14
C ALA A 12 19.96 3.17 1.13
N PRO A 13 19.35 3.80 0.11
CA PRO A 13 17.91 3.73 -0.04
C PRO A 13 17.52 2.26 -0.15
N ALA A 14 16.58 1.82 0.68
CA ALA A 14 15.95 0.52 0.47
C ALA A 14 15.18 0.62 -0.84
N GLY A 15 15.66 -0.08 -1.87
CA GLY A 15 14.89 -0.27 -3.09
C GLY A 15 13.66 -1.10 -2.73
N ALA A 16 12.49 -0.49 -2.81
CA ALA A 16 11.27 -1.27 -2.83
C ALA A 16 11.21 -1.93 -4.21
N GLU A 17 10.92 -3.24 -4.27
CA GLU A 17 10.69 -3.98 -5.51
C GLU A 17 9.40 -3.51 -6.25
N VAL A 18 8.93 -2.28 -5.98
CA VAL A 18 7.80 -1.62 -6.62
C VAL A 18 8.27 -0.98 -7.92
N ILE A 19 7.80 -1.51 -9.04
CA ILE A 19 8.16 -1.02 -10.38
C ILE A 19 7.09 -0.09 -10.96
N GLN A 20 5.84 -0.15 -10.46
CA GLN A 20 4.77 0.73 -10.92
C GLN A 20 3.69 0.96 -9.85
N VAL A 21 3.15 2.18 -9.80
CA VAL A 21 1.94 2.52 -9.04
C VAL A 21 0.96 3.21 -9.98
N THR A 22 -0.22 2.62 -10.16
CA THR A 22 -1.26 3.15 -11.05
C THR A 22 -2.51 3.47 -10.25
N ILE A 23 -2.98 4.71 -10.32
CA ILE A 23 -4.30 5.09 -9.81
C ILE A 23 -5.33 4.77 -10.89
N THR A 24 -6.31 3.93 -10.55
CA THR A 24 -7.36 3.50 -11.48
C THR A 24 -8.65 4.29 -11.30
N SER A 25 -8.95 4.79 -10.11
CA SER A 25 -10.09 5.69 -9.90
C SER A 25 -9.89 6.68 -8.75
N ARG A 26 -10.63 7.79 -8.84
CA ARG A 26 -10.81 8.81 -7.79
C ARG A 26 -12.28 9.20 -7.75
N GLU A 27 -12.90 9.06 -6.59
CA GLU A 27 -14.35 9.25 -6.42
C GLU A 27 -14.62 10.05 -5.14
N PRO A 28 -15.64 10.93 -5.10
CA PRO A 28 -16.11 11.51 -3.85
C PRO A 28 -16.47 10.42 -2.82
N PHE A 29 -16.20 10.68 -1.54
CA PHE A 29 -16.46 9.70 -0.49
C PHE A 29 -17.11 10.33 0.75
N ALA A 30 -18.07 9.58 1.32
CA ALA A 30 -18.73 9.84 2.59
C ALA A 30 -19.42 11.22 2.70
N ASP A 31 -20.04 11.72 1.63
CA ASP A 31 -20.74 13.03 1.60
C ASP A 31 -21.94 13.11 2.55
N ASP A 32 -22.43 11.96 3.00
CA ASP A 32 -23.48 11.79 3.99
C ASP A 32 -22.97 11.79 5.45
N VAL A 33 -21.65 11.78 5.69
CA VAL A 33 -21.09 11.79 7.05
C VAL A 33 -21.04 13.23 7.60
N PRO A 34 -21.78 13.55 8.67
CA PRO A 34 -21.76 14.88 9.26
C PRO A 34 -20.46 15.17 10.00
N ASP A 35 -20.09 16.45 10.02
CA ASP A 35 -18.95 17.03 10.75
C ASP A 35 -17.56 16.55 10.31
N LYS A 36 -17.44 15.87 9.16
CA LYS A 36 -16.13 15.47 8.60
C LYS A 36 -15.28 16.70 8.22
N VAL A 37 -13.95 16.57 8.24
CA VAL A 37 -13.07 17.66 7.80
C VAL A 37 -13.09 17.77 6.28
N GLY A 38 -13.87 18.71 5.78
CA GLY A 38 -13.99 18.97 4.35
C GLY A 38 -14.50 17.76 3.55
N ARG A 39 -14.31 17.83 2.23
CA ARG A 39 -14.67 16.74 1.32
C ARG A 39 -13.61 15.65 1.38
N TYR A 40 -14.02 14.39 1.21
CA TYR A 40 -13.13 13.25 1.12
C TYR A 40 -13.19 12.63 -0.26
N GLU A 41 -12.09 12.00 -0.68
CA GLU A 41 -12.05 11.16 -1.86
C GLU A 41 -11.65 9.72 -1.51
N ARG A 42 -12.19 8.77 -2.26
CA ARG A 42 -11.71 7.41 -2.37
C ARG A 42 -10.80 7.31 -3.59
N ILE A 43 -9.60 6.82 -3.40
CA ILE A 43 -8.62 6.57 -4.46
C ILE A 43 -8.38 5.08 -4.51
N ARG A 44 -8.51 4.47 -5.70
CA ARG A 44 -8.18 3.06 -5.93
C ARG A 44 -7.06 2.95 -6.93
N GLY A 45 -6.28 1.87 -6.82
CA GLY A 45 -5.20 1.63 -7.74
C GLY A 45 -4.54 0.28 -7.56
N ARG A 46 -3.41 0.12 -8.24
CA ARG A 46 -2.59 -1.08 -8.25
C ARG A 46 -1.12 -0.73 -8.08
N VAL A 47 -0.42 -1.52 -7.29
CA VAL A 47 1.04 -1.56 -7.23
C VAL A 47 1.51 -2.80 -7.98
N VAL A 48 2.52 -2.66 -8.83
CA VAL A 48 3.23 -3.76 -9.48
C VAL A 48 4.60 -3.89 -8.83
N TYR A 49 4.94 -5.12 -8.50
CA TYR A 49 6.19 -5.51 -7.86
C TYR A 49 6.97 -6.45 -8.78
N ALA A 50 8.29 -6.46 -8.69
CA ALA A 50 9.17 -7.35 -9.44
C ALA A 50 10.29 -7.87 -8.54
N LEU A 51 10.24 -9.15 -8.17
CA LEU A 51 11.22 -9.76 -7.26
C LEU A 51 12.41 -10.31 -8.01
N ASP A 52 13.61 -10.13 -7.44
CA ASP A 52 14.77 -10.98 -7.77
C ASP A 52 14.65 -12.37 -7.14
N PRO A 53 14.64 -13.47 -7.91
CA PRO A 53 14.75 -14.81 -7.32
C PRO A 53 16.12 -15.06 -6.65
N GLY A 54 17.17 -14.35 -7.08
CA GLY A 54 18.54 -14.50 -6.57
C GLY A 54 18.84 -13.65 -5.34
N HIS A 55 18.00 -12.68 -4.98
CA HIS A 55 18.23 -11.81 -3.84
C HIS A 55 18.08 -12.58 -2.52
N GLU A 56 19.00 -12.32 -1.57
CA GLU A 56 19.08 -13.09 -0.33
C GLU A 56 17.77 -13.08 0.47
N ALA A 57 17.10 -11.93 0.55
CA ALA A 57 15.82 -11.78 1.24
C ALA A 57 14.68 -12.61 0.62
N ASN A 58 14.79 -12.97 -0.66
CA ASN A 58 13.76 -13.68 -1.40
C ASN A 58 13.96 -15.20 -1.40
N ARG A 59 15.11 -15.70 -0.92
CA ARG A 59 15.46 -17.13 -0.91
C ARG A 59 14.50 -18.02 -0.12
N ALA A 60 13.79 -17.45 0.85
CA ALA A 60 12.81 -18.16 1.66
C ALA A 60 11.44 -18.30 0.97
N VAL A 61 11.22 -17.60 -0.15
CA VAL A 61 9.97 -17.69 -0.92
C VAL A 61 10.03 -18.98 -1.75
N VAL A 62 9.18 -19.94 -1.37
CA VAL A 62 9.07 -21.23 -2.04
C VAL A 62 8.67 -21.03 -3.50
N ASP A 63 9.29 -21.80 -4.39
CA ASP A 63 9.04 -21.82 -5.83
C ASP A 63 9.27 -20.50 -6.58
N LEU A 64 9.83 -19.47 -5.94
CA LEU A 64 10.10 -18.19 -6.61
C LEU A 64 11.03 -18.34 -7.81
N GLY A 65 12.07 -19.18 -7.69
CA GLY A 65 12.99 -19.49 -8.80
C GLY A 65 12.38 -20.38 -9.89
N LEU A 66 11.16 -20.89 -9.71
CA LEU A 66 10.42 -21.67 -10.69
C LEU A 66 9.29 -20.87 -11.36
N ALA A 67 8.96 -19.70 -10.82
CA ALA A 67 7.93 -18.82 -11.37
C ALA A 67 8.38 -18.22 -12.72
N ALA A 68 7.40 -17.90 -13.57
CA ALA A 68 7.68 -17.19 -14.81
C ALA A 68 8.24 -15.79 -14.50
N ASP A 69 9.30 -15.40 -15.23
CA ASP A 69 9.84 -14.05 -15.16
C ASP A 69 9.24 -13.14 -16.24
N ASN A 70 9.49 -11.84 -16.11
CA ASN A 70 9.05 -10.81 -17.04
C ASN A 70 9.96 -10.63 -18.27
N GLY A 71 10.85 -11.59 -18.55
CA GLY A 71 11.88 -11.49 -19.59
C GLY A 71 13.16 -10.77 -19.15
N GLU A 72 13.17 -10.15 -17.97
CA GLU A 72 14.34 -9.51 -17.35
C GLU A 72 14.87 -10.32 -16.16
N GLY A 73 14.39 -11.55 -15.97
CA GLY A 73 14.76 -12.41 -14.84
C GLY A 73 14.12 -12.02 -13.50
N ARG A 74 13.09 -11.17 -13.52
CA ARG A 74 12.32 -10.76 -12.33
C ARG A 74 10.93 -11.40 -12.33
N VAL A 75 10.45 -11.81 -11.17
CA VAL A 75 9.10 -12.37 -11.01
C VAL A 75 8.14 -11.27 -10.60
N GLU A 76 7.16 -10.99 -11.45
CA GLU A 76 6.18 -9.94 -11.17
C GLU A 76 5.00 -10.45 -10.35
N PHE A 77 4.52 -9.59 -9.46
CA PHE A 77 3.24 -9.76 -8.78
C PHE A 77 2.64 -8.38 -8.51
N TYR A 78 1.37 -8.33 -8.13
CA TYR A 78 0.62 -7.10 -8.08
C TYR A 78 -0.39 -7.09 -6.93
N GLY A 79 -0.59 -5.89 -6.37
CA GLY A 79 -1.47 -5.67 -5.23
C GLY A 79 -2.39 -4.49 -5.48
N ASP A 80 -3.69 -4.68 -5.26
CA ASP A 80 -4.64 -3.57 -5.32
C ASP A 80 -4.56 -2.73 -4.04
N PHE A 81 -4.81 -1.43 -4.12
CA PHE A 81 -4.87 -0.54 -2.95
C PHE A 81 -6.10 0.36 -2.98
N GLU A 82 -6.54 0.78 -1.78
CA GLU A 82 -7.55 1.82 -1.60
C GLU A 82 -7.03 2.84 -0.57
N ILE A 83 -7.28 4.13 -0.82
CA ILE A 83 -6.97 5.23 0.07
C ILE A 83 -8.24 6.06 0.28
N ILE A 84 -8.57 6.34 1.54
CA ILE A 84 -9.57 7.35 1.91
C ILE A 84 -8.84 8.54 2.50
N ALA A 85 -9.06 9.74 1.95
CA ALA A 85 -8.31 10.90 2.40
C ALA A 85 -9.03 12.24 2.08
N PRO A 86 -8.79 13.33 2.86
CA PRO A 86 -9.40 14.64 2.61
C PRO A 86 -8.98 15.21 1.26
N LEU A 87 -9.93 15.72 0.46
CA LEU A 87 -9.65 16.33 -0.84
C LEU A 87 -8.68 17.52 -0.71
N ASP A 88 -8.83 18.32 0.35
CA ASP A 88 -7.84 19.30 0.77
C ASP A 88 -6.83 18.65 1.73
N ARG A 89 -5.60 18.42 1.26
CA ARG A 89 -4.55 17.75 2.02
C ARG A 89 -4.05 18.53 3.22
N SER A 90 -4.33 19.84 3.32
CA SER A 90 -3.99 20.62 4.51
C SER A 90 -4.82 20.22 5.74
N LEU A 91 -5.97 19.57 5.53
CA LEU A 91 -6.83 19.03 6.58
C LEU A 91 -6.42 17.62 7.03
N ALA A 92 -5.41 17.03 6.39
CA ALA A 92 -4.98 15.67 6.69
C ALA A 92 -4.11 15.62 7.96
N GLN A 93 -4.30 14.56 8.76
CA GLN A 93 -3.36 14.23 9.83
C GLN A 93 -1.99 13.89 9.26
N PRO A 94 -0.89 14.21 9.97
CA PRO A 94 0.47 13.84 9.56
C PRO A 94 0.77 12.35 9.79
N THR A 95 -0.27 11.50 9.85
CA THR A 95 -0.16 10.07 10.11
C THR A 95 -1.14 9.32 9.24
N VAL A 96 -0.64 8.29 8.55
CA VAL A 96 -1.45 7.34 7.81
C VAL A 96 -1.87 6.22 8.73
N LEU A 97 -3.17 5.91 8.72
CA LEU A 97 -3.67 4.65 9.26
C LEU A 97 -3.55 3.60 8.16
N TYR A 98 -2.79 2.54 8.42
CA TYR A 98 -2.66 1.42 7.50
C TYR A 98 -3.27 0.18 8.14
N ASP A 99 -4.20 -0.46 7.44
CA ASP A 99 -4.86 -1.69 7.87
C ASP A 99 -4.61 -2.81 6.85
N VAL A 100 -4.07 -3.91 7.34
CA VAL A 100 -3.89 -5.12 6.54
C VAL A 100 -5.26 -5.77 6.37
N ASN A 101 -5.74 -5.80 5.13
CA ASN A 101 -7.07 -6.31 4.86
C ASN A 101 -7.22 -7.80 5.26
N ASN A 102 -8.45 -8.21 5.59
CA ASN A 102 -8.76 -9.62 5.80
C ASN A 102 -9.62 -10.16 4.65
N ARG A 103 -9.06 -11.06 3.83
CA ARG A 103 -9.70 -11.62 2.62
C ARG A 103 -10.22 -10.52 1.69
N GLY A 104 -9.41 -9.50 1.47
CA GLY A 104 -9.70 -8.37 0.62
C GLY A 104 -10.65 -7.33 1.20
N ARG A 105 -11.08 -7.45 2.47
CA ARG A 105 -12.05 -6.53 3.08
C ARG A 105 -11.37 -5.45 3.91
N ARG A 106 -11.77 -4.20 3.67
CA ARG A 106 -11.45 -3.02 4.49
C ARG A 106 -12.49 -2.91 5.60
N ARG A 107 -12.20 -3.36 6.82
CA ARG A 107 -13.18 -3.39 7.93
C ARG A 107 -13.07 -2.22 8.89
N TRP A 108 -11.96 -1.50 8.83
CA TRP A 108 -11.64 -0.44 9.77
C TRP A 108 -10.92 0.69 9.04
N GLY A 109 -11.19 1.95 9.39
CA GLY A 109 -10.56 3.12 8.78
C GLY A 109 -11.50 4.09 8.05
N MET A 110 -12.80 3.77 7.97
CA MET A 110 -13.82 4.57 7.27
C MET A 110 -14.89 5.13 8.21
N GLN A 111 -14.78 4.84 9.52
CA GLN A 111 -15.73 5.28 10.53
C GLN A 111 -15.73 6.82 10.64
N PRO A 112 -16.88 7.45 11.01
CA PRO A 112 -16.98 8.91 11.12
C PRO A 112 -15.89 9.55 11.98
N PHE A 113 -15.42 8.89 13.04
CA PHE A 113 -14.31 9.37 13.86
C PHE A 113 -13.08 9.73 13.00
N PHE A 114 -12.65 8.85 12.10
CA PHE A 114 -11.45 9.10 11.28
C PHE A 114 -11.65 10.28 10.32
N LEU A 115 -12.84 10.38 9.73
CA LEU A 115 -13.20 11.43 8.78
C LEU A 115 -13.34 12.80 9.46
N ARG A 116 -13.80 12.84 10.71
CA ARG A 116 -13.91 14.06 11.54
C ARG A 116 -12.58 14.59 12.04
N HIS A 117 -11.53 13.77 11.98
CA HIS A 117 -10.21 14.13 12.50
C HIS A 117 -9.15 14.22 11.40
N GLY A 118 -9.52 14.11 10.12
CA GLY A 118 -8.55 14.30 9.03
C GLY A 118 -7.66 13.10 8.74
N TYR A 119 -7.99 11.91 9.24
CA TYR A 119 -7.14 10.75 8.97
C TYR A 119 -7.14 10.38 7.49
N VAL A 120 -5.95 9.99 7.02
CA VAL A 120 -5.74 9.27 5.77
C VAL A 120 -5.67 7.79 6.11
N THR A 121 -6.52 6.98 5.50
CA THR A 121 -6.49 5.53 5.69
C THR A 121 -6.12 4.81 4.40
N VAL A 122 -5.26 3.81 4.51
CA VAL A 122 -4.73 3.03 3.38
C VAL A 122 -4.93 1.55 3.67
N TRP A 123 -5.34 0.81 2.65
CA TRP A 123 -5.34 -0.65 2.63
C TRP A 123 -4.70 -1.13 1.33
N SER A 124 -4.01 -2.27 1.39
CA SER A 124 -3.48 -2.97 0.22
C SER A 124 -3.94 -4.42 0.20
N GLY A 125 -3.81 -5.07 -0.96
CA GLY A 125 -3.97 -6.50 -1.13
C GLY A 125 -3.00 -7.29 -0.25
N TRP A 126 -3.52 -8.31 0.44
CA TRP A 126 -2.74 -9.15 1.35
C TRP A 126 -2.80 -10.65 1.00
N ILE A 127 -3.88 -11.10 0.35
CA ILE A 127 -4.14 -12.53 0.10
C ILE A 127 -4.27 -12.78 -1.40
N ALA A 128 -3.53 -13.77 -1.90
CA ALA A 128 -3.49 -14.14 -3.32
C ALA A 128 -4.76 -14.85 -3.83
N GLN A 129 -5.54 -15.47 -2.92
CA GLN A 129 -6.67 -16.36 -3.24
C GLN A 129 -8.03 -15.68 -3.05
N VAL A 130 -8.11 -14.40 -3.37
CA VAL A 130 -9.34 -13.61 -3.23
C VAL A 130 -10.06 -13.54 -4.58
N PRO A 131 -11.38 -13.79 -4.65
CA PRO A 131 -12.13 -13.66 -5.90
C PRO A 131 -12.02 -12.27 -6.52
N VAL A 132 -11.92 -12.23 -7.84
CA VAL A 132 -11.87 -10.98 -8.61
C VAL A 132 -13.22 -10.28 -8.55
N THR A 133 -13.31 -9.25 -7.72
CA THR A 133 -14.51 -8.42 -7.56
C THR A 133 -14.11 -6.96 -7.31
N PRO A 134 -14.94 -5.98 -7.71
CA PRO A 134 -14.65 -4.56 -7.46
C PRO A 134 -14.54 -4.19 -5.97
N ASP A 135 -15.03 -5.04 -5.09
CA ASP A 135 -15.12 -4.78 -3.65
C ASP A 135 -14.00 -5.43 -2.86
N LEU A 136 -13.09 -6.20 -3.45
CA LEU A 136 -12.03 -6.89 -2.70
C LEU A 136 -10.64 -6.46 -3.17
N LEU A 137 -9.75 -6.16 -2.22
CA LEU A 137 -8.33 -5.88 -2.50
C LEU A 137 -7.55 -7.20 -2.53
N ARG A 138 -6.95 -7.52 -3.67
CA ARG A 138 -6.24 -8.77 -3.90
C ARG A 138 -4.73 -8.56 -4.02
N LEU A 139 -4.00 -9.63 -3.71
CA LEU A 139 -2.69 -9.88 -4.25
C LEU A 139 -2.85 -10.85 -5.42
N GLU A 140 -2.03 -10.78 -6.44
CA GLU A 140 -2.02 -11.73 -7.56
C GLU A 140 -0.67 -11.71 -8.26
N ALA A 141 -0.33 -12.79 -8.95
CA ALA A 141 0.90 -13.00 -9.71
C ALA A 141 0.53 -13.67 -11.04
#